data_AF-A0A956S6G8-F1
#
_entry.id   AF-A0A956S6G8-F1
#
_cell.length_a   1.000
_cell.length_b   1.000
_cell.length_c   1.000
_cell.angle_alpha   90.00
_cell.angle_beta   90.00
_cell.angle_gamma   90.00
#
_symmetry.space_group_name_H-M   'P 1'
#
loop_
_entity.id
_entity.type
_entity.pdbx_description
1 polymer ?
#
loop_
_entity_poly.entity_id
_entity_poly.type
_entity_poly.pdbx_seq_one_letter_code
_entity_poly.pdbx_strand_id
1 'polypeptide(L)'
;IKEGFVLRAMINVKLQDVFVVKTDNVEKVKKAIEEYKTNNLRSFSDGYGGEENATAVADSILESVGDYVYFIATNNAKDIESKILEMIK
;
A
#
# COMPACT_ATOMS: atom_id res chain seq x y z
N ILE A 1 -12.51 37.10 -3.58
CA ILE A 1 -11.67 36.10 -2.87
C ILE A 1 -11.34 35.02 -3.90
N LYS A 2 -10.06 34.74 -4.12
CA LYS A 2 -9.56 33.86 -5.19
C LYS A 2 -10.20 32.48 -5.07
N GLU A 3 -10.89 32.04 -6.12
CA GLU A 3 -11.21 30.62 -6.31
C GLU A 3 -9.88 29.86 -6.34
N GLY A 4 -9.62 29.12 -5.26
CA GLY A 4 -8.40 28.33 -5.10
C GLY A 4 -8.32 27.30 -6.23
N PHE A 5 -7.14 27.21 -6.83
CA PHE A 5 -6.78 26.15 -7.77
C PHE A 5 -6.95 24.81 -7.07
N VAL A 6 -8.10 24.15 -7.21
CA VAL A 6 -8.25 22.75 -6.78
C VAL A 6 -7.36 21.95 -7.71
N LEU A 7 -6.27 21.41 -7.16
CA LEU A 7 -5.34 20.50 -7.82
C LEU A 7 -6.10 19.22 -8.23
N ARG A 8 -6.85 19.28 -9.34
CA ARG A 8 -7.51 18.13 -9.96
C ARG A 8 -6.53 16.97 -10.24
N ALA A 9 -5.24 17.28 -10.34
CA ALA A 9 -4.16 16.31 -10.50
C ALA A 9 -4.11 15.26 -9.39
N MET A 10 -4.51 15.58 -8.16
CA MET A 10 -4.46 14.62 -7.04
C MET A 10 -5.72 13.74 -6.91
N ILE A 11 -6.77 14.03 -7.68
CA ILE A 11 -8.01 13.23 -7.72
C ILE A 11 -7.80 11.94 -8.54
N ASN A 12 -6.87 11.93 -9.49
CA ASN A 12 -6.64 10.80 -10.41
C ASN A 12 -5.48 9.88 -9.98
N VAL A 13 -4.91 10.08 -8.79
CA VAL A 13 -3.81 9.23 -8.30
C VAL A 13 -4.39 7.92 -7.82
N LYS A 14 -4.02 6.81 -8.47
CA LYS A 14 -4.42 5.45 -8.06
C LYS A 14 -3.29 4.81 -7.25
N LEU A 15 -3.60 4.41 -6.02
CA LEU A 15 -2.68 3.66 -5.17
C LEU A 15 -2.55 2.23 -5.72
N GLN A 16 -1.32 1.81 -6.04
CA GLN A 16 -1.01 0.50 -6.60
C GLN A 16 0.29 -0.08 -6.02
N ASP A 17 0.56 0.21 -4.76
CA ASP A 17 1.83 -0.13 -4.12
C ASP A 17 1.92 -1.63 -3.86
N VAL A 18 3.01 -2.23 -4.33
CA VAL A 18 3.36 -3.63 -4.07
C VAL A 18 4.84 -3.70 -3.75
N PHE A 19 5.18 -4.18 -2.55
CA PHE A 19 6.56 -4.40 -2.11
C PHE A 19 6.75 -5.87 -1.77
N VAL A 20 7.89 -6.43 -2.18
CA VAL A 20 8.37 -7.75 -1.73
C VAL A 20 9.83 -7.59 -1.38
N VAL A 21 10.17 -7.86 -0.12
CA VAL A 21 11.51 -7.64 0.44
C VAL A 21 12.01 -8.94 1.03
N LYS A 22 13.16 -9.40 0.55
CA LYS A 22 13.92 -10.48 1.21
C LYS A 22 14.87 -9.86 2.23
N THR A 23 14.87 -10.34 3.46
CA THR A 23 15.64 -9.79 4.56
C THR A 23 15.94 -10.85 5.62
N ASP A 24 17.08 -10.71 6.28
CA ASP A 24 17.44 -11.41 7.51
C ASP A 24 16.76 -10.81 8.76
N ASN A 25 16.10 -9.65 8.64
CA ASN A 25 15.44 -8.96 9.74
C ASN A 25 13.99 -8.58 9.36
N VAL A 26 13.14 -9.61 9.35
CA VAL A 26 11.70 -9.53 9.05
C VAL A 26 10.99 -8.50 9.94
N GLU A 27 11.27 -8.50 11.24
CA GLU A 27 10.58 -7.63 12.20
C GLU A 27 10.84 -6.14 11.92
N LYS A 28 12.10 -5.78 11.65
CA LYS A 28 12.45 -4.39 11.33
C LYS A 28 11.77 -3.91 10.06
N VAL A 29 11.71 -4.77 9.03
CA VAL A 29 11.04 -4.41 7.76
C VAL A 29 9.54 -4.30 7.95
N LYS A 30 8.88 -5.24 8.66
CA LYS A 30 7.44 -5.15 8.97
C LYS A 30 7.12 -3.84 9.69
N LYS A 31 7.88 -3.49 10.72
CA LYS A 31 7.69 -2.24 11.46
C LYS A 31 7.83 -1.00 10.58
N ALA A 32 8.85 -0.95 9.73
CA ALA A 32 9.04 0.18 8.80
C ALA A 32 7.85 0.32 7.83
N ILE A 33 7.30 -0.80 7.36
CA ILE A 33 6.12 -0.78 6.47
C ILE A 33 4.84 -0.40 7.24
N GLU A 34 4.67 -0.82 8.50
CA GLU A 34 3.56 -0.36 9.33
C GLU A 34 3.60 1.16 9.59
N GLU A 35 4.80 1.70 9.85
CA GLU A 35 5.01 3.14 9.99
C GLU A 35 4.68 3.86 8.67
N TYR A 36 5.07 3.29 7.52
CA TYR A 36 4.69 3.80 6.21
C TYR A 36 3.17 3.80 6.00
N LYS A 37 2.49 2.69 6.33
CA LYS A 37 1.03 2.53 6.25
C LYS A 37 0.32 3.61 7.08
N THR A 38 0.79 3.81 8.30
CA THR A 38 0.17 4.74 9.25
C THR A 38 0.35 6.20 8.86
N ASN A 39 1.55 6.58 8.40
CA ASN A 39 1.91 7.98 8.20
C ASN A 39 1.69 8.48 6.76
N ASN A 40 1.98 7.64 5.77
CA ASN A 40 1.97 8.05 4.36
C ASN A 40 0.72 7.54 3.65
N LEU A 41 0.40 6.26 3.83
CA LEU A 41 -0.71 5.62 3.12
C LEU A 41 -2.07 6.17 3.55
N ARG A 42 -2.18 6.60 4.81
CA ARG A 42 -3.37 7.29 5.35
C ARG A 42 -3.78 8.53 4.54
N SER A 43 -2.81 9.27 3.98
CA SER A 43 -3.11 10.44 3.16
C SER A 43 -3.89 10.10 1.88
N PHE A 44 -3.73 8.88 1.36
CA PHE A 44 -4.50 8.38 0.22
C PHE A 44 -5.94 8.01 0.62
N SER A 45 -6.16 7.58 1.86
CA SER A 45 -7.51 7.36 2.39
C SER A 45 -8.24 8.68 2.70
N ASP A 46 -7.50 9.71 3.12
CA ASP A 46 -8.08 10.95 3.67
C ASP A 46 -8.39 12.03 2.61
N GLY A 47 -8.16 11.77 1.31
CA GLY A 47 -8.59 12.72 0.26
C GLY A 47 -7.96 12.58 -1.12
N TYR A 48 -6.98 11.70 -1.33
CA TYR A 48 -6.31 11.53 -2.63
C TYR A 48 -6.73 10.24 -3.35
N GLY A 49 -7.34 10.38 -4.53
CA GLY A 49 -7.72 9.25 -5.40
C GLY A 49 -9.10 8.62 -5.17
N GLY A 50 -9.92 9.20 -4.28
CA GLY A 50 -11.33 8.80 -4.08
C GLY A 50 -11.50 7.46 -3.35
N GLU A 51 -12.71 6.89 -3.44
CA GLU A 51 -13.08 5.65 -2.74
C GLU A 51 -12.17 4.47 -3.08
N GLU A 52 -11.69 4.37 -4.33
CA GLU A 52 -10.78 3.29 -4.74
C GLU A 52 -9.52 3.23 -3.87
N ASN A 53 -8.91 4.37 -3.56
CA ASN A 53 -7.72 4.40 -2.72
C ASN A 53 -8.03 4.12 -1.25
N ALA A 54 -9.17 4.60 -0.73
CA ALA A 54 -9.59 4.30 0.63
C ALA A 54 -9.80 2.79 0.82
N THR A 55 -10.42 2.12 -0.16
CA THR A 55 -10.55 0.66 -0.18
C THR A 55 -9.19 -0.02 -0.26
N ALA A 56 -8.30 0.39 -1.18
CA ALA A 56 -6.95 -0.18 -1.29
C ALA A 56 -6.11 -0.03 0.00
N VAL A 57 -6.27 1.07 0.74
CA VAL A 57 -5.62 1.28 2.05
C VAL A 57 -6.22 0.36 3.11
N ALA A 58 -7.55 0.29 3.21
CA ALA A 58 -8.25 -0.52 4.20
C ALA A 58 -7.95 -2.02 4.02
N ASP A 59 -7.96 -2.48 2.78
CA ASP A 59 -7.74 -3.88 2.41
C ASP A 59 -6.26 -4.22 2.18
N SER A 60 -5.36 -3.31 2.54
CA SER A 60 -3.92 -3.53 2.36
C SER A 60 -3.40 -4.70 3.21
N ILE A 61 -2.55 -5.51 2.59
CA ILE A 61 -1.98 -6.74 3.16
C ILE A 61 -0.54 -6.44 3.58
N LEU A 62 -0.15 -6.83 4.79
CA LEU A 62 1.24 -6.82 5.26
C LEU A 62 1.53 -8.16 5.93
N GLU A 63 2.33 -9.00 5.29
CA GLU A 63 2.59 -10.35 5.76
C GLU A 63 4.04 -10.77 5.54
N SER A 64 4.40 -11.93 6.09
CA SER A 64 5.76 -12.47 6.00
C SER A 64 5.78 -13.99 5.85
N VAL A 65 6.67 -14.50 4.99
CA VAL A 65 6.90 -15.94 4.77
C VAL A 65 8.40 -16.20 4.77
N GLY A 66 8.90 -16.90 5.79
CA GLY A 66 10.34 -17.07 5.99
C GLY A 66 11.05 -15.72 6.08
N ASP A 67 12.07 -15.54 5.25
CA ASP A 67 12.87 -14.30 5.14
C ASP A 67 12.23 -13.23 4.25
N TYR A 68 10.99 -13.44 3.79
CA TYR A 68 10.29 -12.48 2.95
C TYR A 68 9.24 -11.71 3.74
N VAL A 69 9.18 -10.41 3.51
CA VAL A 69 8.10 -9.52 3.92
C VAL A 69 7.48 -8.94 2.67
N TYR A 70 6.15 -8.92 2.60
CA TYR A 70 5.45 -8.32 1.47
C TYR A 70 4.32 -7.42 1.93
N PHE A 71 4.06 -6.40 1.12
CA PHE A 71 3.01 -5.42 1.32
C PHE A 71 2.28 -5.15 0.02
N ILE A 72 0.96 -5.06 0.09
CA ILE A 72 0.10 -4.89 -1.07
C ILE A 72 -1.02 -3.90 -0.71
N ALA A 73 -1.10 -2.78 -1.42
CA ALA A 73 -2.18 -1.80 -1.30
C ALA A 73 -2.71 -1.46 -2.69
N THR A 74 -3.67 -2.26 -3.15
CA THR A 74 -4.35 -2.14 -4.45
C THR A 74 -5.64 -2.98 -4.44
N ASN A 75 -6.59 -2.67 -5.31
CA ASN A 75 -7.92 -3.30 -5.35
C ASN A 75 -7.91 -4.81 -5.66
N ASN A 76 -6.83 -5.34 -6.25
CA ASN A 76 -6.66 -6.76 -6.57
C ASN A 76 -5.63 -7.44 -5.65
N ALA A 77 -5.54 -7.01 -4.38
CA ALA A 77 -4.49 -7.43 -3.45
C ALA A 77 -4.37 -8.95 -3.29
N LYS A 78 -5.51 -9.67 -3.27
CA LYS A 78 -5.53 -11.13 -3.09
C LYS A 78 -4.99 -11.92 -4.30
N ASP A 79 -5.22 -11.43 -5.51
CA ASP A 79 -4.69 -12.05 -6.73
C ASP A 79 -3.17 -11.88 -6.78
N ILE A 80 -2.68 -10.70 -6.41
CA ILE A 80 -1.25 -10.39 -6.34
C ILE A 80 -0.58 -11.19 -5.23
N GLU A 81 -1.21 -11.29 -4.05
CA GLU A 81 -0.73 -12.10 -2.94
C GLU A 81 -0.52 -13.55 -3.38
N SER A 82 -1.49 -14.12 -4.09
CA SER A 82 -1.39 -15.49 -4.60
C SER A 82 -0.18 -15.68 -5.52
N LYS A 83 0.11 -14.70 -6.40
CA LYS A 83 1.27 -14.73 -7.30
C LYS A 83 2.60 -14.56 -6.55
N ILE A 84 2.65 -13.70 -5.54
CA ILE A 84 3.83 -13.54 -4.68
C ILE A 84 4.12 -14.86 -3.97
N LEU A 85 3.11 -15.49 -3.37
CA LEU A 85 3.24 -16.77 -2.68
C LEU A 85 3.67 -17.91 -3.60
N GLU A 86 3.28 -17.91 -4.87
CA GLU A 86 3.80 -18.87 -5.87
C GLU A 86 5.31 -18.69 -6.13
N MET A 87 5.83 -17.46 -6.03
CA MET A 87 7.23 -17.15 -6.33
C MET A 87 8.19 -17.33 -5.16
N ILE A 88 7.72 -17.10 -3.93
CA ILE A 88 8.57 -17.12 -2.72
C ILE A 88 8.47 -18.42 -1.91
N LYS A 89 7.57 -19.33 -2.32
CA LYS A 89 7.49 -20.70 -1.78
C LYS A 89 8.68 -21.55 -2.20
#